data_AF-A0A7R8WZ37-F1
#
_entry.id   AF-A0A7R8WZ37-F1
#
_cell.length_a   1.000
_cell.length_b   1.000
_cell.length_c   1.000
_cell.angle_alpha   90.00
_cell.angle_beta   90.00
_cell.angle_gamma   90.00
#
_symmetry.space_group_name_H-M   'P 1'
#
loop_
_entity.id
_entity.type
_entity.pdbx_description
1 polymer ?
#
loop_
_entity_poly.entity_id
_entity_poly.type
_entity_poly.pdbx_seq_one_letter_code
_entity_poly.pdbx_strand_id
1 'polypeptide(L)'
;ATPAAFIAGFKYYGYFLLELLRSNIKLSIITLSPSLPIEPGIVKVRTKLKSNMGRLMLANTITLTPGTLSVELADEFIYVHWVKVEATLIVIAAAIAGMAFLLALFRFVKGPSAADRVVAFDVLTIISISGIVLVALVDGRGIYLDVALVYALLSFLGVIVIARYLERNA
;
A
#
# COMPACT_ATOMS: atom_id res chain seq x y z
N ALA A 1 -0.70 33.93 25.28
CA ALA A 1 -0.42 33.56 23.88
C ALA A 1 0.06 34.80 23.14
N THR A 2 1.12 34.70 22.34
CA THR A 2 1.66 35.82 21.57
C THR A 2 0.66 36.29 20.49
N PRO A 3 0.56 37.59 20.16
CA PRO A 3 -0.34 38.08 19.11
C PRO A 3 -0.13 37.38 17.75
N ALA A 4 1.11 37.01 17.45
CA ALA A 4 1.47 36.23 16.27
C ALA A 4 0.82 34.82 16.26
N ALA A 5 0.65 34.19 17.42
CA ALA A 5 0.03 32.87 17.52
C ALA A 5 -1.47 32.93 17.18
N PHE A 6 -2.16 34.02 17.52
CA PHE A 6 -3.57 34.21 17.14
C PHE A 6 -3.74 34.37 15.62
N ILE A 7 -2.88 35.17 14.99
CA ILE A 7 -2.90 35.38 13.53
C ILE A 7 -2.57 34.07 12.80
N ALA A 8 -1.58 33.32 13.28
CA ALA A 8 -1.24 32.01 12.73
C ALA A 8 -2.39 31.01 12.88
N GLY A 9 -3.06 30.99 14.04
CA GLY A 9 -4.25 30.19 14.28
C GLY A 9 -5.37 30.53 13.29
N PHE A 10 -5.67 31.82 13.11
CA PHE A 10 -6.71 32.26 12.19
C PHE A 10 -6.39 31.89 10.73
N LYS A 11 -5.14 32.05 10.29
CA LYS A 11 -4.68 31.62 8.97
C LYS A 11 -4.80 30.10 8.79
N TYR A 12 -4.41 29.32 9.80
CA TYR A 12 -4.50 27.86 9.77
C TYR A 12 -5.95 27.39 9.66
N TYR A 13 -6.85 27.91 10.49
CA TYR A 13 -8.26 27.55 10.45
C TYR A 13 -8.92 27.96 9.12
N GLY A 14 -8.60 29.14 8.60
CA GLY A 14 -9.07 29.59 7.29
C GLY A 14 -8.59 28.68 6.15
N TYR A 15 -7.30 28.32 6.15
CA TYR A 15 -6.74 27.38 5.18
C TYR A 15 -7.39 26.00 5.28
N PHE A 16 -7.52 25.46 6.50
CA PHE A 16 -8.15 24.15 6.75
C PHE A 16 -9.60 24.11 6.26
N LEU A 17 -10.40 25.15 6.55
CA LEU A 17 -11.79 25.25 6.06
C LEU A 17 -11.86 25.25 4.54
N LEU A 18 -11.00 26.03 3.86
CA LEU A 18 -10.94 26.05 2.41
C LEU A 18 -10.53 24.69 1.82
N GLU A 19 -9.56 24.00 2.44
CA GLU A 19 -9.11 22.69 2.01
C GLU A 19 -10.18 21.61 2.21
N LEU A 20 -10.93 21.68 3.32
CA LEU A 20 -12.07 20.81 3.58
C LEU A 20 -13.17 20.99 2.51
N LEU A 21 -13.50 22.24 2.17
CA LEU A 21 -14.49 22.54 1.12
C LEU A 21 -14.02 22.05 -0.26
N ARG A 22 -12.76 22.33 -0.62
CA ARG A 22 -12.17 21.84 -1.89
C ARG A 22 -12.17 20.33 -1.99
N SER A 23 -11.85 19.64 -0.90
CA SER A 23 -11.80 18.18 -0.85
C SER A 23 -13.21 17.57 -1.00
N ASN A 24 -14.23 18.16 -0.37
CA ASN A 24 -15.64 17.75 -0.58
C ASN A 24 -16.11 17.97 -2.02
N ILE A 25 -15.76 19.10 -2.66
CA ILE A 25 -16.10 19.36 -4.07
C ILE A 25 -15.43 18.32 -4.99
N LYS A 26 -14.15 18.01 -4.76
CA LYS A 26 -13.42 17.00 -5.53
C LYS A 26 -14.07 15.62 -5.43
N LEU A 27 -14.51 15.23 -4.24
CA LEU A 27 -15.26 13.98 -4.04
C LEU A 27 -16.57 13.99 -4.82
N SER A 28 -17.36 15.07 -4.73
CA SER A 28 -18.63 15.20 -5.46
C SER A 28 -18.46 15.06 -6.98
N ILE A 29 -17.40 15.63 -7.55
CA ILE A 29 -17.10 15.50 -8.98
C ILE A 29 -16.79 14.04 -9.35
N ILE A 30 -16.05 13.31 -8.50
CA ILE A 30 -15.76 11.89 -8.70
C ILE A 30 -17.05 11.07 -8.69
N THR A 31 -17.96 11.31 -7.74
CA THR A 31 -19.25 10.61 -7.65
C THR A 31 -20.18 10.92 -8.82
N LEU A 32 -20.08 12.12 -9.40
CA LEU A 32 -20.84 12.51 -10.61
C LEU A 32 -20.18 12.05 -11.92
N SER A 33 -18.93 11.56 -11.88
CA SER A 33 -18.22 11.12 -13.07
C SER A 33 -18.74 9.73 -13.54
N PRO A 34 -19.13 9.56 -14.82
CA PRO A 34 -19.68 8.30 -15.32
C PRO A 34 -18.67 7.14 -15.33
N SER A 35 -17.37 7.45 -15.36
CA SER A 35 -16.30 6.46 -15.25
C SER A 35 -16.09 5.93 -13.82
N LEU A 36 -16.67 6.62 -12.81
CA LEU A 36 -16.64 6.29 -11.39
C LEU A 36 -15.34 5.57 -10.94
N PRO A 37 -14.16 6.24 -11.06
CA PRO A 37 -12.86 5.60 -10.85
C PRO A 37 -12.58 5.47 -9.34
N ILE A 38 -13.35 4.60 -8.70
CA ILE A 38 -13.34 4.35 -7.27
C ILE A 38 -12.89 2.90 -7.08
N GLU A 39 -11.78 2.70 -6.36
CA GLU A 39 -11.34 1.39 -5.89
C GLU A 39 -11.61 1.32 -4.38
N PRO A 40 -12.82 0.89 -3.97
CA PRO A 40 -13.18 0.80 -2.56
C PRO A 40 -12.40 -0.30 -1.85
N GLY A 41 -12.09 -0.09 -0.57
CA GLY A 41 -11.41 -1.08 0.27
C GLY A 41 -11.64 -0.86 1.76
N ILE A 42 -11.54 -1.91 2.56
CA ILE A 42 -11.64 -1.84 4.03
C ILE A 42 -10.24 -2.02 4.61
N VAL A 43 -9.76 -0.99 5.31
CA VAL A 43 -8.47 -0.98 6.00
C VAL A 43 -8.69 -1.10 7.50
N LYS A 44 -7.96 -2.02 8.14
CA LYS A 44 -7.98 -2.21 9.59
C LYS A 44 -6.91 -1.37 10.24
N VAL A 45 -7.29 -0.34 10.99
CA VAL A 45 -6.36 0.58 11.67
C VAL A 45 -6.39 0.34 13.17
N ARG A 46 -5.22 0.11 13.78
CA ARG A 46 -5.09 -0.07 15.23
C ARG A 46 -5.05 1.29 15.95
N THR A 47 -5.91 1.48 16.94
CA THR A 47 -5.93 2.69 17.79
C THR A 47 -5.33 2.42 19.17
N LYS A 48 -4.66 3.42 19.74
CA LYS A 48 -4.12 3.39 21.11
C LYS A 48 -5.11 3.96 22.15
N LEU A 49 -6.26 4.47 21.70
CA LEU A 49 -7.25 5.12 22.56
C LEU A 49 -8.03 4.06 23.35
N LYS A 50 -7.97 4.14 24.68
CA LYS A 50 -8.69 3.23 25.58
C LYS A 50 -10.13 3.64 25.85
N SER A 51 -10.44 4.94 25.78
CA SER A 51 -11.78 5.45 26.11
C SER A 51 -12.77 5.23 24.96
N ASN A 52 -14.00 4.79 25.29
CA ASN A 52 -15.07 4.63 24.31
C ASN A 52 -15.35 5.93 23.56
N MET A 53 -15.42 7.05 24.29
CA MET A 53 -15.64 8.37 23.71
C MET A 53 -14.49 8.81 22.79
N GLY A 54 -13.24 8.57 23.17
CA GLY A 54 -12.08 8.92 22.33
C GLY A 54 -12.06 8.13 21.02
N ARG A 55 -12.38 6.83 21.08
CA ARG A 55 -12.52 5.98 19.91
C ARG A 55 -13.66 6.45 19.00
N LEU A 56 -14.80 6.84 19.57
CA LEU A 56 -15.94 7.38 18.83
C LEU A 56 -15.62 8.72 18.14
N MET A 57 -14.98 9.65 18.86
CA MET A 57 -14.56 10.93 18.29
C MET A 57 -13.54 10.77 17.17
N LEU A 58 -12.61 9.81 17.31
CA LEU A 58 -11.66 9.47 16.26
C LEU A 58 -12.38 8.90 15.04
N ALA A 59 -13.29 7.95 15.23
CA ALA A 59 -14.08 7.37 14.14
C ALA A 59 -14.90 8.43 13.38
N ASN A 60 -15.54 9.36 14.11
CA ASN A 60 -16.26 10.48 13.51
C ASN A 60 -15.33 11.41 12.72
N THR A 61 -14.15 11.69 13.24
CA THR A 61 -13.14 12.48 12.52
C THR A 61 -12.73 11.80 11.20
N ILE A 62 -12.51 10.48 11.21
CA ILE A 62 -12.18 9.70 10.01
C ILE A 62 -13.36 9.66 9.03
N THR A 63 -14.60 9.56 9.50
CA THR A 63 -15.77 9.58 8.62
C THR A 63 -15.99 10.96 7.97
N LEU A 64 -15.58 12.03 8.64
CA LEU A 64 -15.71 13.40 8.12
C LEU A 64 -14.63 13.78 7.10
N THR A 65 -13.55 13.01 6.99
CA THR A 65 -12.56 13.23 5.93
C THR A 65 -13.10 12.74 4.58
N PRO A 66 -12.98 13.53 3.50
CA PRO A 66 -13.57 13.14 2.22
C PRO A 66 -12.98 11.83 1.68
N GLY A 67 -13.86 10.88 1.36
CA GLY A 67 -13.48 9.60 0.80
C GLY A 67 -13.16 8.50 1.83
N THR A 68 -13.55 8.66 3.10
CA THR A 68 -13.41 7.62 4.13
C THR A 68 -14.67 7.49 4.98
N LEU A 69 -14.94 6.28 5.49
CA LEU A 69 -16.10 5.95 6.34
C LEU A 69 -15.67 4.94 7.41
N SER A 70 -15.88 5.25 8.69
CA SER A 70 -15.70 4.25 9.75
C SER A 70 -16.87 3.26 9.76
N VAL A 71 -16.59 1.98 9.53
CA VAL A 71 -17.61 0.91 9.42
C VAL A 71 -17.86 0.26 10.78
N GLU A 72 -16.79 -0.10 11.49
CA GLU A 72 -16.88 -0.85 12.73
C GLU A 72 -15.74 -0.51 13.70
N LEU A 73 -16.06 -0.53 14.99
CA LEU A 73 -15.13 -0.38 16.11
C LEU A 73 -15.05 -1.73 16.84
N ALA A 74 -13.95 -2.47 16.65
CA ALA A 74 -13.74 -3.77 17.28
C ALA A 74 -12.46 -3.76 18.12
N ASP A 75 -12.59 -3.88 19.44
CA ASP A 75 -11.49 -3.86 20.41
C ASP A 75 -10.54 -2.66 20.22
N GLU A 76 -9.31 -2.93 19.77
CA GLU A 76 -8.26 -1.95 19.50
C GLU A 76 -8.21 -1.52 18.03
N PHE A 77 -9.20 -1.88 17.22
CA PHE A 77 -9.22 -1.64 15.78
C PHE A 77 -10.44 -0.83 15.31
N ILE A 78 -10.19 0.02 14.32
CA ILE A 78 -11.19 0.77 13.58
C ILE A 78 -11.13 0.28 12.13
N TYR A 79 -12.24 -0.27 11.63
CA TYR A 79 -12.38 -0.65 10.23
C TYR A 79 -12.83 0.57 9.44
N VAL A 80 -11.96 1.04 8.54
CA VAL A 80 -12.19 2.23 7.73
C VAL A 80 -12.37 1.81 6.30
N HIS A 81 -13.52 2.12 5.73
CA HIS A 81 -13.75 2.02 4.31
C HIS A 81 -13.17 3.27 3.63
N TRP A 82 -12.29 3.10 2.66
CA TRP A 82 -11.78 4.20 1.85
C TRP A 82 -12.29 4.13 0.41
N VAL A 83 -12.38 5.30 -0.24
CA VAL A 83 -12.91 5.50 -1.59
C VAL A 83 -11.78 5.58 -2.63
N LYS A 84 -10.53 5.82 -2.21
CA LYS A 84 -9.39 5.87 -3.13
C LYS A 84 -8.18 5.13 -2.59
N VAL A 85 -7.84 4.02 -3.25
CA VAL A 85 -6.44 3.65 -3.42
C VAL A 85 -5.87 4.58 -4.49
N GLU A 86 -4.82 5.34 -4.16
CA GLU A 86 -4.22 6.25 -5.15
C GLU A 86 -3.53 5.42 -6.24
N ALA A 87 -4.10 5.39 -7.45
CA ALA A 87 -3.47 4.81 -8.64
C ALA A 87 -2.01 5.27 -8.82
N THR A 88 -1.68 6.48 -8.36
CA THR A 88 -0.32 7.01 -8.32
C THR A 88 0.66 6.11 -7.54
N LEU A 89 0.27 5.59 -6.36
CA LEU A 89 1.12 4.71 -5.56
C LEU A 89 1.37 3.38 -6.26
N ILE A 90 0.33 2.82 -6.89
CA ILE A 90 0.43 1.58 -7.65
C ILE A 90 1.38 1.76 -8.85
N VAL A 91 1.24 2.88 -9.59
CA VAL A 91 2.11 3.20 -10.72
C VAL A 91 3.57 3.39 -10.28
N ILE A 92 3.81 4.10 -9.18
CA ILE A 92 5.17 4.27 -8.63
C ILE A 92 5.75 2.92 -8.21
N ALA A 93 4.97 2.10 -7.48
CA ALA A 93 5.41 0.77 -7.06
C ALA A 93 5.71 -0.14 -8.26
N ALA A 94 4.87 -0.12 -9.29
CA ALA A 94 5.07 -0.87 -10.52
C ALA A 94 6.31 -0.40 -11.30
N ALA A 95 6.56 0.91 -11.37
CA ALA A 95 7.76 1.47 -12.00
C ALA A 95 9.04 1.06 -11.27
N ILE A 96 9.04 1.12 -9.93
CA ILE A 96 10.17 0.68 -9.10
C ILE A 96 10.40 -0.82 -9.27
N ALA A 97 9.34 -1.64 -9.21
CA ALA A 97 9.43 -3.08 -9.41
C ALA A 97 9.95 -3.42 -10.80
N GLY A 98 9.46 -2.75 -11.85
CA GLY A 98 9.95 -2.92 -13.23
C GLY A 98 11.42 -2.56 -13.39
N MET A 99 11.88 -1.46 -12.79
CA MET A 99 13.29 -1.08 -12.80
C MET A 99 14.15 -2.11 -12.05
N ALA A 100 13.72 -2.53 -10.86
CA ALA A 100 14.41 -3.55 -10.09
C ALA A 100 14.49 -4.88 -10.85
N PHE A 101 13.42 -5.26 -11.55
CA PHE A 101 13.37 -6.46 -12.39
C PHE A 101 14.43 -6.41 -13.48
N LEU A 102 14.55 -5.29 -14.21
CA LEU A 102 15.55 -5.12 -15.26
C LEU A 102 16.99 -5.18 -14.71
N LEU A 103 17.24 -4.56 -13.55
CA LEU A 103 18.55 -4.60 -12.89
C LEU A 103 18.91 -6.01 -12.41
N ALA A 104 17.95 -6.73 -11.80
CA ALA A 104 18.13 -8.11 -11.38
C ALA A 104 18.35 -9.04 -12.58
N LEU A 105 17.65 -8.80 -13.69
CA LEU A 105 17.81 -9.55 -14.93
C LEU A 105 19.22 -9.33 -15.52
N PHE A 106 19.69 -8.09 -15.53
CA PHE A 106 21.05 -7.78 -15.95
C PHE A 106 22.09 -8.49 -15.07
N ARG A 107 21.91 -8.50 -13.75
CA ARG A 107 22.81 -9.20 -12.81
C ARG A 107 22.73 -10.73 -12.98
N PHE A 108 21.57 -11.29 -13.27
CA PHE A 108 21.41 -12.72 -13.55
C PHE A 108 22.21 -13.15 -14.79
N VAL A 109 22.18 -12.34 -15.87
CA VAL A 109 22.89 -12.66 -17.11
C VAL A 109 24.40 -12.42 -17.00
N LYS A 110 24.81 -11.27 -16.42
CA LYS A 110 26.23 -10.86 -16.35
C LYS A 110 26.92 -11.16 -15.02
N GLY A 111 26.26 -11.87 -14.11
CA GLY A 111 26.85 -12.25 -12.82
C GLY A 111 28.14 -13.04 -13.00
N PRO A 112 29.23 -12.70 -12.28
CA PRO A 112 30.54 -13.30 -12.49
C PRO A 112 30.62 -14.74 -11.95
N SER A 113 29.97 -15.03 -10.81
CA SER A 113 29.93 -16.37 -10.23
C SER A 113 28.57 -17.06 -10.42
N ALA A 114 28.55 -18.39 -10.38
CA ALA A 114 27.30 -19.15 -10.39
C ALA A 114 26.41 -18.78 -9.18
N ALA A 115 27.02 -18.54 -8.02
CA ALA A 115 26.31 -18.10 -6.81
C ALA A 115 25.64 -16.72 -7.02
N ASP A 116 26.32 -15.75 -7.65
CA ASP A 116 25.74 -14.43 -7.95
C ASP A 116 24.50 -14.53 -8.83
N ARG A 117 24.52 -15.44 -9.81
CA ARG A 117 23.37 -15.66 -10.71
C ARG A 117 22.22 -16.34 -9.98
N VAL A 118 22.49 -17.30 -9.11
CA VAL A 118 21.46 -17.93 -8.28
C VAL A 118 20.77 -16.91 -7.38
N VAL A 119 21.54 -16.05 -6.71
CA VAL A 119 20.96 -14.99 -5.86
C VAL A 119 20.15 -13.99 -6.69
N ALA A 120 20.66 -13.59 -7.87
CA ALA A 120 19.92 -12.71 -8.77
C ALA A 120 18.61 -13.34 -9.28
N PHE A 121 18.59 -14.66 -9.49
CA PHE A 121 17.40 -15.40 -9.88
C PHE A 121 16.33 -15.40 -8.77
N ASP A 122 16.72 -15.57 -7.51
CA ASP A 122 15.78 -15.46 -6.39
C ASP A 122 15.24 -14.03 -6.21
N VAL A 123 16.07 -13.01 -6.46
CA VAL A 123 15.60 -11.63 -6.48
C VAL A 123 14.59 -11.39 -7.61
N LEU A 124 14.79 -12.00 -8.79
CA LEU A 124 13.83 -11.92 -9.90
C LEU A 124 12.48 -12.55 -9.55
N THR A 125 12.46 -13.70 -8.89
CA THR A 125 11.21 -14.35 -8.49
C THR A 125 10.49 -13.54 -7.41
N ILE A 126 11.21 -12.99 -6.42
CA ILE A 126 10.64 -12.08 -5.40
C ILE A 126 10.01 -10.84 -6.04
N ILE A 127 10.72 -10.18 -6.98
CA ILE A 127 10.18 -9.01 -7.69
C ILE A 127 8.96 -9.38 -8.53
N SER A 128 8.98 -10.56 -9.16
CA SER A 128 7.83 -11.06 -9.94
C SER A 128 6.62 -11.31 -9.05
N ILE A 129 6.80 -11.90 -7.86
CA ILE A 129 5.75 -12.09 -6.86
C ILE A 129 5.16 -10.74 -6.42
N SER A 130 6.01 -9.74 -6.16
CA SER A 130 5.57 -8.38 -5.87
C SER A 130 4.73 -7.79 -7.02
N GLY A 131 5.13 -8.02 -8.28
CA GLY A 131 4.35 -7.65 -9.45
C GLY A 131 2.98 -8.32 -9.50
N ILE A 132 2.88 -9.62 -9.17
CA ILE A 132 1.60 -10.35 -9.09
C ILE A 132 0.70 -9.75 -8.01
N VAL A 133 1.25 -9.35 -6.86
CA VAL A 133 0.49 -8.67 -5.80
C VAL A 133 -0.02 -7.31 -6.26
N LEU A 134 0.78 -6.54 -7.02
CA LEU A 134 0.31 -5.27 -7.60
C LEU A 134 -0.83 -5.47 -8.58
N VAL A 135 -0.77 -6.52 -9.42
CA VAL A 135 -1.89 -6.90 -10.31
C VAL A 135 -3.12 -7.33 -9.50
N ALA A 136 -2.92 -8.05 -8.39
CA ALA A 136 -4.01 -8.44 -7.49
C ALA A 136 -4.76 -7.23 -6.92
N LEU A 137 -4.02 -6.15 -6.61
CA LEU A 137 -4.60 -4.90 -6.12
C LEU A 137 -5.42 -4.18 -7.20
N VAL A 138 -4.92 -4.14 -8.44
CA VAL A 138 -5.61 -3.49 -9.57
C VAL A 138 -6.87 -4.25 -9.99
N ASP A 139 -6.77 -5.58 -10.09
CA ASP A 139 -7.88 -6.40 -10.58
C ASP A 139 -8.89 -6.76 -9.48
N GLY A 140 -8.52 -6.59 -8.20
CA GLY A 140 -9.36 -6.93 -7.04
C GLY A 140 -9.67 -8.43 -6.89
N ARG A 141 -8.90 -9.32 -7.54
CA ARG A 141 -9.13 -10.78 -7.51
C ARG A 141 -8.16 -11.46 -6.54
N GLY A 142 -8.70 -12.15 -5.54
CA GLY A 142 -7.92 -12.91 -4.56
C GLY A 142 -7.07 -14.05 -5.16
N ILE A 143 -7.46 -14.57 -6.34
CA ILE A 143 -6.74 -15.66 -7.03
C ILE A 143 -5.25 -15.33 -7.26
N TYR A 144 -4.93 -14.07 -7.53
CA TYR A 144 -3.55 -13.64 -7.73
C TYR A 144 -2.71 -13.74 -6.44
N LEU A 145 -3.33 -13.55 -5.27
CA LEU A 145 -2.65 -13.71 -3.98
C LEU A 145 -2.33 -15.18 -3.71
N ASP A 146 -3.23 -16.11 -4.04
CA ASP A 146 -2.98 -17.55 -3.89
C ASP A 146 -1.79 -17.99 -4.76
N VAL A 147 -1.74 -17.51 -6.01
CA VAL A 147 -0.62 -17.76 -6.94
C VAL A 147 0.68 -17.16 -6.41
N ALA A 148 0.65 -15.93 -5.91
CA ALA A 148 1.81 -15.26 -5.31
C ALA A 148 2.36 -16.03 -4.11
N LEU A 149 1.48 -16.54 -3.23
CA LEU A 149 1.88 -17.34 -2.07
C LEU A 149 2.53 -18.66 -2.46
N VAL A 150 1.97 -19.38 -3.43
CA VAL A 150 2.55 -20.64 -3.92
C VAL A 150 3.94 -20.40 -4.52
N TYR A 151 4.09 -19.37 -5.36
CA TYR A 151 5.40 -19.05 -5.95
C TYR A 151 6.42 -18.59 -4.89
N ALA A 152 6.00 -17.85 -3.86
CA ALA A 152 6.88 -17.47 -2.76
C ALA A 152 7.44 -18.68 -2.02
N LEU A 153 6.59 -19.66 -1.72
CA LEU A 153 7.02 -20.90 -1.06
C LEU A 153 7.95 -21.74 -1.95
N LEU A 154 7.63 -21.87 -3.24
CA LEU A 154 8.46 -22.61 -4.18
C LEU A 154 9.83 -21.96 -4.39
N SER A 155 9.90 -20.62 -4.51
CA SER A 155 11.16 -19.89 -4.65
C SER A 155 12.05 -20.10 -3.43
N PHE A 156 11.48 -19.94 -2.22
CA PHE A 156 12.20 -20.11 -0.97
C PHE A 156 12.80 -21.52 -0.83
N LEU A 157 12.02 -22.55 -1.16
CA LEU A 157 12.51 -23.93 -1.17
C LEU A 157 13.67 -24.11 -2.17
N GLY A 158 13.55 -23.54 -3.36
CA GLY A 158 14.58 -23.58 -4.40
C GLY A 158 15.92 -23.01 -3.93
N VAL A 159 15.91 -21.88 -3.21
CA VAL A 159 17.12 -21.28 -2.66
C VAL A 159 17.80 -22.18 -1.63
N ILE A 160 17.02 -22.79 -0.72
CA ILE A 160 17.57 -23.71 0.30
C ILE A 160 18.24 -24.91 -0.36
N VAL A 161 17.61 -25.49 -1.38
CA VAL A 161 18.16 -26.64 -2.11
C VAL A 161 19.50 -26.28 -2.75
N ILE A 162 19.58 -25.12 -3.40
CA ILE A 162 20.82 -24.67 -4.04
C ILE A 162 21.89 -24.33 -3.00
N ALA A 163 21.54 -23.66 -1.91
CA ALA A 163 22.47 -23.34 -0.83
C ALA A 163 23.12 -24.61 -0.27
N ARG A 164 22.31 -25.65 -0.01
CA ARG A 164 22.80 -26.93 0.49
C ARG A 164 23.62 -27.72 -0.54
N TYR A 165 23.32 -27.55 -1.83
CA TYR A 165 24.12 -28.13 -2.91
C TYR A 165 25.50 -27.45 -3.02
N LEU A 166 25.56 -26.13 -2.87
CA LEU A 166 26.81 -25.37 -2.88
C LEU A 166 27.67 -25.69 -1.66
N GLU A 167 27.08 -25.79 -0.47
CA GLU A 167 27.77 -26.16 0.78
C GLU A 167 28.44 -27.55 0.70
N ARG A 168 27.84 -28.49 -0.02
CA ARG A 168 28.40 -29.83 -0.22
C ARG A 168 29.58 -29.90 -1.19
N ASN A 169 29.73 -28.90 -2.07
CA ASN A 169 30.73 -28.87 -3.13
C ASN A 169 31.83 -27.81 -2.88
N ALA A 170 31.76 -27.10 -1.75
CA ALA A 170 32.78 -26.19 -1.24
C ALA A 170 33.70 -26.93 -0.25
#